data_AF-A0A4P5YR01-F1
#
_entry.id   AF-A0A4P5YR01-F1
#
_cell.length_a   1.000
_cell.length_b   1.000
_cell.length_c   1.000
_cell.angle_alpha   90.00
_cell.angle_beta   90.00
_cell.angle_gamma   90.00
#
_symmetry.space_group_name_H-M   'P 1'
#
loop_
_entity.id
_entity.type
_entity.pdbx_description
1 polymer ?
#
loop_
_entity_poly.entity_id
_entity_poly.type
_entity_poly.pdbx_seq_one_letter_code
_entity_poly.pdbx_strand_id
1 'polypeptide(L)'
;MSSRRLRGGAPNGASGGEDDRPQGEAAPSGAAESPQPAVAKRRQPIGQPPVKQELETAKPASPAKPEPRAAGKFLGSAGISPATLLDLVRSTAPFLFDGSEGTADWTAAAAQPEGFLGILRFAERHHRERFERQRSDYFLLCLAAHHATIGSFVPTDVDGKIRGVLWRDLTPEALAHQAGTAMQAAHWTVAGVSTRAVTVAGRPLSGHDGEHLSVLLGALGAAAIANDAATTVALESAIEEELARESGAVKTLMKGDELDLLRGAWSVTHNAGDVDQAISFWPDDLRLASFRERWGDLAHGEPRFGGGFHRAARLYSSLLAAEGHRNYPLRAVKGLRKSADLLLPLGPFLDAWGETVGTHPELNADDRAEVVAALLAGCRKVPGQEGYYRALAGLLGGLSGRRLTEIETRLPGAARGALKDGELRRKMAVPRSSFESSYRKRAKALCSAG
;
A
#
# COMPACT_ATOMS: atom_id res chain seq x y z
N MET A 1 15.14 22.24 -64.89
CA MET A 1 14.74 23.58 -64.40
C MET A 1 15.16 23.67 -62.92
N SER A 2 16.41 24.04 -62.67
CA SER A 2 16.89 25.36 -62.18
C SER A 2 16.86 25.42 -60.64
N SER A 3 17.90 24.97 -59.92
CA SER A 3 19.18 25.63 -59.57
C SER A 3 19.05 26.92 -58.74
N ARG A 4 19.56 26.92 -57.50
CA ARG A 4 20.66 27.84 -57.06
C ARG A 4 21.06 27.63 -55.58
N ARG A 5 22.37 27.51 -55.40
CA ARG A 5 23.17 27.77 -54.18
C ARG A 5 23.47 29.27 -54.07
N LEU A 6 23.75 29.78 -52.86
CA LEU A 6 24.78 30.77 -52.45
C LEU A 6 24.87 30.68 -50.90
N ARG A 7 25.96 30.33 -50.17
CA ARG A 7 27.36 30.81 -49.98
C ARG A 7 27.54 32.19 -49.31
N GLY A 8 28.34 32.19 -48.23
CA GLY A 8 29.21 33.27 -47.73
C GLY A 8 28.69 34.00 -46.48
N GLY A 9 29.44 34.27 -45.41
CA GLY A 9 30.86 34.12 -45.12
C GLY A 9 31.18 34.58 -43.67
N ALA A 10 32.32 34.14 -43.13
CA ALA A 10 32.98 34.69 -41.93
C ALA A 10 33.86 35.91 -42.33
N PRO A 11 34.41 36.72 -41.38
CA PRO A 11 35.70 36.34 -40.77
C PRO A 11 36.05 36.90 -39.36
N ASN A 12 36.99 36.19 -38.71
CA ASN A 12 38.21 36.60 -37.97
C ASN A 12 38.26 37.63 -36.82
N GLY A 13 39.08 37.25 -35.82
CA GLY A 13 40.08 38.09 -35.12
C GLY A 13 39.83 38.23 -33.61
N ALA A 14 40.63 37.77 -32.63
CA ALA A 14 42.08 37.62 -32.37
C ALA A 14 42.55 38.59 -31.25
N SER A 15 43.56 38.15 -30.49
CA SER A 15 44.37 38.83 -29.43
C SER A 15 43.70 39.00 -28.06
N GLY A 16 44.35 38.81 -26.90
CA GLY A 16 45.78 38.63 -26.54
C GLY A 16 45.97 39.30 -25.17
N GLY A 17 46.43 38.59 -24.13
CA GLY A 17 47.74 38.82 -23.46
C GLY A 17 47.48 39.28 -22.01
N GLU A 18 47.99 38.58 -20.99
CA GLU A 18 49.25 38.87 -20.26
C GLU A 18 49.19 40.19 -19.47
N ASP A 19 49.71 40.37 -18.26
CA ASP A 19 50.38 39.60 -17.21
C ASP A 19 50.58 40.68 -16.09
N ASP A 20 50.51 40.36 -14.81
CA ASP A 20 51.36 41.05 -13.80
C ASP A 20 51.19 40.49 -12.38
N ARG A 21 52.32 40.02 -11.86
CA ARG A 21 52.61 39.72 -10.45
C ARG A 21 53.23 40.98 -9.79
N PRO A 22 53.37 40.99 -8.45
CA PRO A 22 54.67 40.64 -7.85
C PRO A 22 54.53 39.70 -6.63
N GLN A 23 55.38 38.67 -6.47
CA GLN A 23 56.60 38.60 -5.64
C GLN A 23 56.39 39.05 -4.17
N GLY A 24 56.71 38.31 -3.11
CA GLY A 24 57.38 37.02 -2.88
C GLY A 24 57.89 37.00 -1.43
N GLU A 25 58.05 35.83 -0.78
CA GLU A 25 59.13 35.55 0.18
C GLU A 25 59.14 34.07 0.64
N ALA A 26 60.32 33.63 1.11
CA ALA A 26 60.92 32.29 1.08
C ALA A 26 60.47 31.25 2.14
N ALA A 27 60.47 29.96 1.71
CA ALA A 27 61.04 28.70 2.27
C ALA A 27 61.01 28.38 3.80
N PRO A 28 61.05 27.10 4.28
CA PRO A 28 61.63 25.92 3.60
C PRO A 28 60.93 24.53 3.77
N SER A 29 61.23 23.66 2.79
CA SER A 29 61.59 22.23 2.90
C SER A 29 61.08 21.39 4.10
N GLY A 30 60.11 20.51 3.83
CA GLY A 30 59.80 19.33 4.64
C GLY A 30 59.45 18.14 3.74
N ALA A 31 60.12 17.02 3.96
CA ALA A 31 60.11 15.82 3.13
C ALA A 31 58.72 15.16 3.00
N ALA A 32 58.47 14.61 1.82
CA ALA A 32 57.26 13.89 1.45
C ALA A 32 57.29 12.44 1.98
N GLU A 33 56.36 12.11 2.88
CA GLU A 33 55.90 10.73 3.08
C GLU A 33 54.60 10.53 2.30
N SER A 34 54.59 9.51 1.44
CA SER A 34 53.41 9.05 0.70
C SER A 34 52.48 8.30 1.65
N PRO A 35 51.18 8.65 1.77
CA PRO A 35 50.25 7.85 2.56
C PRO A 35 49.81 6.59 1.79
N GLN A 36 50.05 5.44 2.42
CA GLN A 36 49.49 4.14 2.03
C GLN A 36 47.95 4.17 2.04
N PRO A 37 47.27 3.34 1.22
CA PRO A 37 45.83 3.32 1.14
C PRO A 37 45.21 2.75 2.43
N ALA A 38 44.32 3.54 3.04
CA ALA A 38 43.58 3.15 4.23
C ALA A 38 42.61 2.00 3.93
N VAL A 39 42.80 0.88 4.62
CA VAL A 39 41.88 -0.26 4.67
C VAL A 39 40.55 0.20 5.26
N ALA A 40 39.47 0.05 4.48
CA ALA A 40 38.10 0.35 4.90
C ALA A 40 37.69 -0.56 6.07
N LYS A 41 37.69 0.00 7.30
CA LYS A 41 37.10 -0.64 8.47
C LYS A 41 35.57 -0.66 8.33
N ARG A 42 35.00 -1.86 8.25
CA ARG A 42 33.55 -2.12 8.38
C ARG A 42 33.01 -1.38 9.60
N ARG A 43 32.05 -0.47 9.39
CA ARG A 43 31.23 0.12 10.45
C ARG A 43 30.40 -0.98 11.10
N GLN A 44 30.54 -1.17 12.40
CA GLN A 44 29.61 -1.94 13.21
C GLN A 44 28.28 -1.16 13.34
N PRO A 45 27.13 -1.86 13.40
CA PRO A 45 25.84 -1.21 13.61
C PRO A 45 25.75 -0.60 15.02
N ILE A 46 25.21 0.62 15.05
CA ILE A 46 24.95 1.42 16.24
C ILE A 46 24.04 0.65 17.19
N GLY A 47 24.45 0.56 18.46
CA GLY A 47 23.79 -0.18 19.52
C GLY A 47 22.36 0.31 19.80
N GLN A 48 21.50 -0.65 20.13
CA GLN A 48 20.14 -0.43 20.60
C GLN A 48 20.14 0.35 21.93
N PRO A 49 19.22 1.31 22.13
CA PRO A 49 19.04 1.95 23.43
C PRO A 49 18.40 0.98 24.44
N PRO A 50 18.64 1.17 25.75
CA PRO A 50 18.20 0.24 26.79
C PRO A 50 16.67 0.26 26.96
N VAL A 51 16.10 -0.93 27.12
CA VAL A 51 14.70 -1.20 27.42
C VAL A 51 14.36 -0.60 28.79
N LYS A 52 13.46 0.39 28.82
CA LYS A 52 12.84 0.86 30.06
C LYS A 52 11.77 -0.15 30.49
N GLN A 53 11.84 -0.60 31.74
CA GLN A 53 10.79 -1.38 32.40
C GLN A 53 9.50 -0.55 32.47
N GLU A 54 8.44 -1.01 31.82
CA GLU A 54 7.10 -0.43 31.92
C GLU A 54 6.38 -0.96 33.18
N LEU A 55 5.76 -0.04 33.91
CA LEU A 55 4.82 -0.33 34.99
C LEU A 55 3.64 -1.16 34.47
N GLU A 56 3.41 -2.31 35.10
CA GLU A 56 2.21 -3.13 34.92
C GLU A 56 0.97 -2.35 35.36
N THR A 57 0.12 -1.99 34.41
CA THR A 57 -1.28 -1.62 34.68
C THR A 57 -2.17 -2.75 34.18
N ALA A 58 -3.13 -3.14 35.02
CA ALA A 58 -4.00 -4.29 34.83
C ALA A 58 -4.72 -4.26 33.48
N LYS A 59 -4.48 -5.30 32.67
CA LYS A 59 -5.11 -5.54 31.37
C LYS A 59 -6.60 -5.89 31.58
N PRO A 60 -7.55 -5.18 30.95
CA PRO A 60 -8.94 -5.61 30.96
C PRO A 60 -9.06 -6.96 30.20
N ALA A 61 -9.88 -7.87 30.72
CA ALA A 61 -10.08 -9.19 30.16
C ALA A 61 -10.56 -9.11 28.71
N SER A 62 -9.76 -9.66 27.79
CA SER A 62 -10.19 -9.84 26.40
C SER A 62 -11.38 -10.80 26.34
N PRO A 63 -12.42 -10.52 25.53
CA PRO A 63 -13.46 -11.49 25.26
C PRO A 63 -12.84 -12.78 24.69
N ALA A 64 -13.39 -13.93 25.10
CA ALA A 64 -12.91 -15.24 24.70
C ALA A 64 -12.80 -15.34 23.16
N LYS A 65 -11.60 -15.66 22.67
CA LYS A 65 -11.39 -15.97 21.26
C LYS A 65 -12.18 -17.25 20.95
N PRO A 66 -12.96 -17.29 19.85
CA PRO A 66 -13.57 -18.55 19.41
C PRO A 66 -12.48 -19.60 19.18
N GLU A 67 -12.71 -20.83 19.63
CA GLU A 67 -11.76 -21.92 19.40
C GLU A 67 -11.58 -22.18 17.90
N PRO A 68 -10.33 -22.22 17.39
CA PRO A 68 -10.09 -22.48 15.98
C PRO A 68 -10.51 -23.92 15.65
N ARG A 69 -11.51 -24.07 14.78
CA ARG A 69 -11.86 -25.37 14.19
C ARG A 69 -10.74 -25.81 13.25
N ALA A 70 -10.35 -27.08 13.33
CA ALA A 70 -9.26 -27.64 12.54
C ALA A 70 -9.46 -27.39 11.04
N ALA A 71 -8.43 -26.86 10.38
CA ALA A 71 -8.43 -26.65 8.95
C ALA A 71 -8.34 -28.01 8.21
N GLY A 72 -8.94 -28.12 7.01
CA GLY A 72 -8.94 -29.34 6.22
C GLY A 72 -7.53 -29.95 6.01
N LYS A 73 -7.45 -31.23 5.64
CA LYS A 73 -6.21 -32.05 5.62
C LYS A 73 -4.99 -31.42 4.92
N PHE A 74 -5.19 -30.51 3.95
CA PHE A 74 -4.11 -29.84 3.21
C PHE A 74 -3.59 -28.54 3.86
N LEU A 75 -4.21 -28.06 4.95
CA LEU A 75 -3.85 -26.81 5.60
C LEU A 75 -2.96 -26.99 6.85
N GLY A 76 -2.84 -28.22 7.35
CA GLY A 76 -2.13 -28.51 8.60
C GLY A 76 -2.69 -27.73 9.80
N SER A 77 -1.90 -27.62 10.87
CA SER A 77 -2.27 -26.86 12.09
C SER A 77 -2.21 -25.34 11.93
N ALA A 78 -1.74 -24.83 10.79
CA ALA A 78 -1.51 -23.41 10.52
C ALA A 78 -2.58 -22.75 9.63
N GLY A 79 -3.57 -23.52 9.16
CA GLY A 79 -4.66 -23.01 8.33
C GLY A 79 -5.72 -22.25 9.10
N ILE A 80 -6.31 -21.22 8.46
CA ILE A 80 -7.60 -20.68 8.88
C ILE A 80 -8.69 -21.52 8.21
N SER A 81 -9.70 -21.96 8.95
CA SER A 81 -10.82 -22.68 8.33
C SER A 81 -11.61 -21.75 7.39
N PRO A 82 -12.24 -22.26 6.31
CA PRO A 82 -13.12 -21.45 5.46
C PRO A 82 -14.20 -20.72 6.25
N ALA A 83 -14.77 -21.38 7.27
CA ALA A 83 -15.75 -20.80 8.18
C ALA A 83 -15.19 -19.57 8.92
N THR A 84 -14.04 -19.73 9.56
CA THR A 84 -13.38 -18.65 10.30
C THR A 84 -12.99 -17.50 9.37
N LEU A 85 -12.53 -17.80 8.15
CA LEU A 85 -12.20 -16.77 7.17
C LEU A 85 -13.43 -15.94 6.77
N LEU A 86 -14.56 -16.58 6.49
CA LEU A 86 -15.82 -15.86 6.21
C LEU A 86 -16.29 -15.03 7.40
N ASP A 87 -16.18 -15.55 8.62
CA ASP A 87 -16.54 -14.79 9.82
C ASP A 87 -15.65 -13.55 10.00
N LEU A 88 -14.35 -13.64 9.65
CA LEU A 88 -13.46 -12.47 9.60
C LEU A 88 -13.93 -11.45 8.56
N VAL A 89 -14.26 -11.88 7.34
CA VAL A 89 -14.77 -10.97 6.29
C VAL A 89 -16.04 -10.27 6.77
N ARG A 90 -17.01 -10.98 7.35
CA ARG A 90 -18.23 -10.37 7.91
C ARG A 90 -17.96 -9.38 9.03
N SER A 91 -17.03 -9.70 9.92
CA SER A 91 -16.66 -8.81 11.02
C SER A 91 -15.96 -7.53 10.51
N THR A 92 -15.28 -7.62 9.38
CA THR A 92 -14.48 -6.54 8.81
C THR A 92 -15.27 -5.67 7.84
N ALA A 93 -16.05 -6.27 6.96
CA ALA A 93 -16.81 -5.63 5.89
C ALA A 93 -18.25 -6.19 5.83
N PRO A 94 -19.05 -6.01 6.90
CA PRO A 94 -20.42 -6.52 6.97
C PRO A 94 -21.32 -5.98 5.85
N PHE A 95 -21.06 -4.78 5.35
CA PHE A 95 -21.81 -4.14 4.26
C PHE A 95 -21.78 -4.91 2.93
N LEU A 96 -20.89 -5.90 2.77
CA LEU A 96 -20.87 -6.78 1.59
C LEU A 96 -21.98 -7.83 1.61
N PHE A 97 -22.58 -8.08 2.78
CA PHE A 97 -23.59 -9.11 3.01
C PHE A 97 -24.97 -8.49 3.24
N ASP A 98 -25.52 -7.89 2.19
CA ASP A 98 -26.85 -7.26 2.14
C ASP A 98 -28.02 -8.26 2.03
N GLY A 99 -27.73 -9.57 2.01
CA GLY A 99 -28.72 -10.63 1.84
C GLY A 99 -29.12 -10.90 0.39
N SER A 100 -28.54 -10.21 -0.58
CA SER A 100 -28.82 -10.46 -2.00
C SER A 100 -28.34 -11.85 -2.46
N GLU A 101 -28.96 -12.34 -3.53
CA GLU A 101 -28.60 -13.64 -4.06
C GLU A 101 -27.19 -13.63 -4.68
N GLY A 102 -26.42 -14.66 -4.36
CA GLY A 102 -25.12 -14.97 -4.90
C GLY A 102 -25.29 -15.94 -6.05
N THR A 103 -24.20 -16.19 -6.76
CA THR A 103 -24.19 -17.11 -7.90
C THR A 103 -24.40 -18.56 -7.45
N ALA A 104 -24.99 -19.39 -8.33
CA ALA A 104 -24.96 -20.85 -8.19
C ALA A 104 -23.62 -21.45 -8.71
N ASP A 105 -22.92 -20.72 -9.57
CA ASP A 105 -21.63 -21.11 -10.16
C ASP A 105 -20.55 -20.06 -9.83
N TRP A 106 -19.66 -20.41 -8.90
CA TRP A 106 -18.58 -19.53 -8.47
C TRP A 106 -17.49 -19.38 -9.54
N THR A 107 -17.30 -20.38 -10.42
CA THR A 107 -16.29 -20.30 -11.49
C THR A 107 -16.69 -19.25 -12.52
N ALA A 108 -17.96 -19.25 -12.92
CA ALA A 108 -18.53 -18.19 -13.75
C ALA A 108 -18.46 -16.82 -13.07
N ALA A 109 -18.68 -16.76 -11.74
CA ALA A 109 -18.56 -15.49 -11.01
C ALA A 109 -17.12 -14.98 -10.95
N ALA A 110 -16.10 -15.84 -10.79
CA ALA A 110 -14.70 -15.42 -10.70
C ALA A 110 -14.26 -14.56 -11.90
N ALA A 111 -14.84 -14.79 -13.08
CA ALA A 111 -14.58 -14.04 -14.30
C ALA A 111 -15.28 -12.66 -14.38
N GLN A 112 -16.18 -12.35 -13.45
CA GLN A 112 -16.91 -11.07 -13.41
C GLN A 112 -16.15 -10.02 -12.58
N PRO A 113 -16.37 -8.70 -12.83
CA PRO A 113 -15.74 -7.64 -12.04
C PRO A 113 -16.04 -7.73 -10.53
N GLU A 114 -17.21 -8.24 -10.14
CA GLU A 114 -17.58 -8.47 -8.74
C GLU A 114 -17.41 -9.95 -8.32
N GLY A 115 -16.54 -10.68 -9.01
CA GLY A 115 -16.40 -12.12 -8.81
C GLY A 115 -16.07 -12.53 -7.37
N PHE A 116 -15.25 -11.74 -6.69
CA PHE A 116 -14.96 -11.92 -5.26
C PHE A 116 -16.23 -11.97 -4.40
N LEU A 117 -17.21 -11.12 -4.70
CA LEU A 117 -18.46 -11.03 -3.95
C LEU A 117 -19.34 -12.26 -4.22
N GLY A 118 -19.38 -12.70 -5.48
CA GLY A 118 -20.04 -13.96 -5.86
C GLY A 118 -19.47 -15.16 -5.12
N ILE A 119 -18.14 -15.26 -5.01
CA ILE A 119 -17.44 -16.33 -4.27
C ILE A 119 -17.76 -16.28 -2.78
N LEU A 120 -17.70 -15.09 -2.16
CA LEU A 120 -17.98 -14.92 -0.73
C LEU A 120 -19.44 -15.30 -0.38
N ARG A 121 -20.40 -14.86 -1.20
CA ARG A 121 -21.82 -15.18 -1.04
C ARG A 121 -22.13 -16.65 -1.33
N PHE A 122 -21.44 -17.25 -2.31
CA PHE A 122 -21.53 -18.70 -2.54
C PHE A 122 -21.02 -19.47 -1.33
N ALA A 123 -19.85 -19.12 -0.79
CA ALA A 123 -19.25 -19.81 0.36
C ALA A 123 -20.05 -19.63 1.66
N GLU A 124 -20.77 -18.52 1.80
CA GLU A 124 -21.73 -18.30 2.89
C GLU A 124 -22.89 -19.31 2.86
N ARG A 125 -23.41 -19.63 1.67
CA ARG A 125 -24.63 -20.43 1.50
C ARG A 125 -24.38 -21.92 1.25
N HIS A 126 -23.38 -22.23 0.44
CA HIS A 126 -23.18 -23.55 -0.12
C HIS A 126 -21.86 -24.13 0.35
N HIS A 127 -21.95 -24.88 1.45
CA HIS A 127 -20.99 -25.91 1.86
C HIS A 127 -19.56 -25.41 2.09
N ARG A 128 -19.33 -24.87 3.29
CA ARG A 128 -18.00 -24.68 3.92
C ARG A 128 -17.07 -25.90 3.71
N GLU A 129 -17.65 -27.11 3.73
CA GLU A 129 -16.94 -28.37 3.48
C GLU A 129 -16.28 -28.49 2.10
N ARG A 130 -16.79 -27.84 1.06
CA ARG A 130 -16.19 -27.91 -0.28
C ARG A 130 -14.81 -27.25 -0.29
N PHE A 131 -14.72 -26.07 0.31
CA PHE A 131 -13.48 -25.33 0.53
C PHE A 131 -12.52 -26.05 1.49
N GLU A 132 -12.97 -27.07 2.22
CA GLU A 132 -12.12 -27.91 3.06
C GLU A 132 -11.59 -29.16 2.33
N ARG A 133 -12.11 -29.45 1.13
CA ARG A 133 -11.76 -30.64 0.33
C ARG A 133 -10.84 -30.32 -0.84
N GLN A 134 -10.96 -29.14 -1.45
CA GLN A 134 -10.18 -28.75 -2.63
C GLN A 134 -9.33 -27.51 -2.35
N ARG A 135 -8.01 -27.63 -2.57
CA ARG A 135 -7.04 -26.55 -2.35
C ARG A 135 -7.26 -25.36 -3.28
N SER A 136 -7.61 -25.60 -4.54
CA SER A 136 -7.93 -24.56 -5.53
C SER A 136 -9.14 -23.71 -5.10
N ASP A 137 -10.21 -24.36 -4.64
CA ASP A 137 -11.40 -23.68 -4.14
C ASP A 137 -11.05 -22.84 -2.91
N TYR A 138 -10.27 -23.40 -1.98
CA TYR A 138 -9.79 -22.70 -0.81
C TYR A 138 -8.90 -21.49 -1.14
N PHE A 139 -8.00 -21.64 -2.12
CA PHE A 139 -7.18 -20.56 -2.63
C PHE A 139 -8.05 -19.41 -3.15
N LEU A 140 -9.08 -19.73 -3.94
CA LEU A 140 -9.97 -18.71 -4.46
C LEU A 140 -10.77 -18.01 -3.35
N LEU A 141 -11.24 -18.75 -2.34
CA LEU A 141 -11.87 -18.15 -1.17
C LEU A 141 -10.91 -17.19 -0.44
N CYS A 142 -9.64 -17.58 -0.28
CA CYS A 142 -8.62 -16.69 0.29
C CYS A 142 -8.43 -15.43 -0.55
N LEU A 143 -8.35 -15.58 -1.88
CA LEU A 143 -8.18 -14.47 -2.80
C LEU A 143 -9.37 -13.49 -2.73
N ALA A 144 -10.60 -14.00 -2.76
CA ALA A 144 -11.81 -13.21 -2.64
C ALA A 144 -11.94 -12.50 -1.28
N ALA A 145 -11.63 -13.21 -0.19
CA ALA A 145 -11.65 -12.65 1.16
C ALA A 145 -10.60 -11.54 1.35
N HIS A 146 -9.42 -11.74 0.78
CA HIS A 146 -8.35 -10.76 0.81
C HIS A 146 -8.69 -9.51 0.01
N HIS A 147 -9.14 -9.68 -1.24
CA HIS A 147 -9.58 -8.57 -2.10
C HIS A 147 -10.66 -7.71 -1.43
N ALA A 148 -11.65 -8.37 -0.82
CA ALA A 148 -12.76 -7.72 -0.13
C ALA A 148 -12.35 -6.91 1.11
N THR A 149 -11.20 -7.22 1.72
CA THR A 149 -10.84 -6.68 3.05
C THR A 149 -9.51 -5.94 3.10
N ILE A 150 -8.63 -6.03 2.10
CA ILE A 150 -7.31 -5.36 2.10
C ILE A 150 -7.44 -3.83 2.25
N GLY A 151 -8.47 -3.22 1.65
CA GLY A 151 -8.76 -1.79 1.76
C GLY A 151 -9.35 -1.35 3.11
N SER A 152 -9.73 -2.30 3.97
CA SER A 152 -10.43 -2.06 5.23
C SER A 152 -9.49 -1.74 6.40
N PHE A 153 -10.06 -1.59 7.60
CA PHE A 153 -9.29 -1.41 8.84
C PHE A 153 -8.64 -2.71 9.32
N VAL A 154 -9.28 -3.87 9.11
CA VAL A 154 -8.85 -5.17 9.64
C VAL A 154 -8.82 -6.20 8.50
N PRO A 155 -7.79 -6.15 7.63
CA PRO A 155 -7.68 -7.08 6.51
C PRO A 155 -7.56 -8.53 7.00
N THR A 156 -7.99 -9.48 6.17
CA THR A 156 -7.77 -10.90 6.42
C THR A 156 -6.28 -11.25 6.34
N ASP A 157 -5.83 -12.13 7.24
CA ASP A 157 -4.43 -12.57 7.32
C ASP A 157 -4.21 -13.84 6.46
N VAL A 158 -4.36 -13.66 5.15
CA VAL A 158 -4.22 -14.74 4.14
C VAL A 158 -3.27 -14.38 3.00
N ASP A 159 -2.65 -13.20 3.03
CA ASP A 159 -1.67 -12.71 2.06
C ASP A 159 -0.52 -13.72 1.85
N GLY A 160 0.16 -14.15 2.92
CA GLY A 160 1.24 -15.13 2.81
C GLY A 160 0.78 -16.49 2.26
N LYS A 161 -0.51 -16.82 2.42
CA LYS A 161 -1.09 -18.06 1.88
C LYS A 161 -1.24 -17.98 0.37
N ILE A 162 -1.86 -16.90 -0.13
CA ILE A 162 -2.11 -16.70 -1.56
C ILE A 162 -0.85 -16.28 -2.33
N ARG A 163 0.16 -15.72 -1.66
CA ARG A 163 1.45 -15.34 -2.28
C ARG A 163 2.44 -16.51 -2.42
N GLY A 164 2.34 -17.55 -1.57
CA GLY A 164 3.35 -18.61 -1.57
C GLY A 164 2.87 -19.98 -1.10
N VAL A 165 2.25 -20.07 0.07
CA VAL A 165 1.96 -21.39 0.69
C VAL A 165 1.06 -22.26 -0.18
N LEU A 166 0.02 -21.66 -0.79
CA LEU A 166 -0.97 -22.38 -1.60
C LEU A 166 -0.50 -22.72 -3.02
N TRP A 167 0.72 -22.34 -3.39
CA TRP A 167 1.34 -22.68 -4.68
C TRP A 167 2.26 -23.91 -4.63
N ARG A 168 2.51 -24.44 -3.43
CA ARG A 168 3.42 -25.59 -3.23
C ARG A 168 2.71 -26.91 -3.54
N ASP A 169 3.47 -27.87 -4.06
CA ASP A 169 3.05 -29.27 -4.26
C ASP A 169 1.73 -29.42 -5.03
N LEU A 170 1.51 -28.56 -6.03
CA LEU A 170 0.37 -28.67 -6.94
C LEU A 170 0.71 -29.65 -8.07
N THR A 171 -0.30 -30.39 -8.53
CA THR A 171 -0.18 -31.08 -9.82
C THR A 171 -0.11 -30.03 -10.95
N PRO A 172 0.47 -30.35 -12.12
CA PRO A 172 0.52 -29.42 -13.24
C PRO A 172 -0.87 -28.87 -13.63
N GLU A 173 -1.88 -29.73 -13.65
CA GLU A 173 -3.27 -29.34 -13.94
C GLU A 173 -3.82 -28.35 -12.88
N ALA A 174 -3.61 -28.64 -11.59
CA ALA A 174 -4.07 -27.77 -10.51
C ALA A 174 -3.34 -26.41 -10.52
N LEU A 175 -2.04 -26.41 -10.86
CA LEU A 175 -1.25 -25.21 -11.00
C LEU A 175 -1.76 -24.33 -12.15
N ALA A 176 -1.94 -24.90 -13.33
CA ALA A 176 -2.46 -24.18 -14.50
C ALA A 176 -3.86 -23.62 -14.23
N HIS A 177 -4.74 -24.40 -13.60
CA HIS A 177 -6.09 -23.95 -13.23
C HIS A 177 -6.07 -22.81 -12.20
N GLN A 178 -5.25 -22.94 -11.15
CA GLN A 178 -5.15 -21.93 -10.10
C GLN A 178 -4.50 -20.63 -10.63
N ALA A 179 -3.49 -20.74 -11.50
CA ALA A 179 -2.88 -19.60 -12.19
C ALA A 179 -3.88 -18.89 -13.11
N GLY A 180 -4.68 -19.65 -13.87
CA GLY A 180 -5.76 -19.12 -14.70
C GLY A 180 -6.78 -18.31 -13.89
N THR A 181 -7.17 -18.83 -12.73
CA THR A 181 -8.09 -18.13 -11.82
C THR A 181 -7.47 -16.87 -11.23
N ALA A 182 -6.19 -16.92 -10.84
CA ALA A 182 -5.47 -15.74 -10.36
C ALA A 182 -5.40 -14.64 -11.44
N MET A 183 -5.15 -14.98 -12.71
CA MET A 183 -5.17 -14.01 -13.81
C MET A 183 -6.56 -13.39 -14.02
N GLN A 184 -7.65 -14.16 -13.88
CA GLN A 184 -9.01 -13.61 -13.98
C GLN A 184 -9.32 -12.60 -12.86
N ALA A 185 -8.84 -12.85 -11.65
CA ALA A 185 -9.04 -11.96 -10.51
C ALA A 185 -8.41 -10.56 -10.69
N ALA A 186 -7.50 -10.40 -11.66
CA ALA A 186 -6.92 -9.09 -12.05
C ALA A 186 -7.98 -8.05 -12.42
N HIS A 187 -9.15 -8.53 -12.88
CA HIS A 187 -10.23 -7.70 -13.38
C HIS A 187 -11.28 -7.39 -12.32
N TRP A 188 -11.07 -7.82 -11.08
CA TRP A 188 -11.99 -7.50 -9.99
C TRP A 188 -11.99 -6.01 -9.67
N THR A 189 -13.18 -5.46 -9.51
CA THR A 189 -13.35 -4.05 -9.14
C THR A 189 -12.94 -3.83 -7.70
N VAL A 190 -12.31 -2.68 -7.44
CA VAL A 190 -12.04 -2.19 -6.08
C VAL A 190 -13.16 -1.30 -5.54
N ALA A 191 -14.16 -0.99 -6.38
CA ALA A 191 -15.31 -0.21 -5.98
C ALA A 191 -16.08 -0.91 -4.85
N GLY A 192 -16.52 -0.13 -3.85
CA GLY A 192 -17.23 -0.65 -2.68
C GLY A 192 -16.35 -1.33 -1.63
N VAL A 193 -15.10 -1.72 -1.95
CA VAL A 193 -14.17 -2.37 -1.00
C VAL A 193 -12.92 -1.54 -0.69
N SER A 194 -12.70 -0.45 -1.44
CA SER A 194 -11.59 0.46 -1.23
C SER A 194 -11.90 1.88 -1.69
N THR A 195 -11.44 2.86 -0.93
CA THR A 195 -11.37 4.28 -1.33
C THR A 195 -9.94 4.71 -1.64
N ARG A 196 -8.99 3.76 -1.67
CA ARG A 196 -7.56 3.98 -1.89
C ARG A 196 -7.16 3.76 -3.34
N ALA A 197 -7.83 4.46 -4.25
CA ALA A 197 -7.57 4.36 -5.68
C ALA A 197 -7.57 5.74 -6.33
N VAL A 198 -6.79 5.88 -7.39
CA VAL A 198 -6.82 7.01 -8.31
C VAL A 198 -7.17 6.50 -9.70
N THR A 199 -8.05 7.17 -10.42
CA THR A 199 -8.38 6.79 -11.80
C THR A 199 -7.36 7.40 -12.76
N VAL A 200 -6.68 6.54 -13.54
CA VAL A 200 -5.73 6.96 -14.57
C VAL A 200 -6.10 6.27 -15.88
N ALA A 201 -6.33 7.07 -16.94
CA ALA A 201 -6.76 6.57 -18.25
C ALA A 201 -7.98 5.62 -18.18
N GLY A 202 -8.95 5.92 -17.30
CA GLY A 202 -10.18 5.14 -17.13
C GLY A 202 -10.06 3.87 -16.29
N ARG A 203 -8.88 3.55 -15.74
CA ARG A 203 -8.66 2.39 -14.86
C ARG A 203 -8.22 2.84 -13.46
N PRO A 204 -8.60 2.13 -12.38
CA PRO A 204 -8.07 2.40 -11.05
C PRO A 204 -6.58 2.05 -10.98
N LEU A 205 -5.85 2.82 -10.16
CA LEU A 205 -4.51 2.53 -9.67
C LEU A 205 -4.58 2.49 -8.14
N SER A 206 -4.27 1.35 -7.53
CA SER A 206 -4.48 1.11 -6.10
C SER A 206 -3.51 0.08 -5.53
N GLY A 207 -3.52 -0.06 -4.20
CA GLY A 207 -2.77 -1.13 -3.51
C GLY A 207 -3.23 -2.55 -3.86
N HIS A 208 -4.47 -2.72 -4.34
CA HIS A 208 -4.97 -4.03 -4.80
C HIS A 208 -4.19 -4.57 -6.00
N ASP A 209 -3.62 -3.67 -6.83
CA ASP A 209 -2.82 -4.07 -7.99
C ASP A 209 -1.53 -4.78 -7.52
N GLY A 210 -0.90 -4.29 -6.44
CA GLY A 210 0.28 -4.91 -5.81
C GLY A 210 -0.02 -6.27 -5.16
N GLU A 211 -1.15 -6.35 -4.46
CA GLU A 211 -1.64 -7.61 -3.91
C GLU A 211 -1.85 -8.66 -5.00
N HIS A 212 -2.43 -8.26 -6.14
CA HIS A 212 -2.65 -9.15 -7.27
C HIS A 212 -1.34 -9.56 -7.96
N LEU A 213 -0.44 -8.60 -8.24
CA LEU A 213 0.91 -8.86 -8.76
C LEU A 213 1.66 -9.86 -7.88
N SER A 214 1.55 -9.74 -6.56
CA SER A 214 2.20 -10.63 -5.60
C SER A 214 1.69 -12.08 -5.70
N VAL A 215 0.40 -12.27 -6.02
CA VAL A 215 -0.21 -13.58 -6.26
C VAL A 215 0.27 -14.17 -7.60
N LEU A 216 0.34 -13.35 -8.66
CA LEU A 216 0.86 -13.78 -9.96
C LEU A 216 2.33 -14.21 -9.87
N LEU A 217 3.16 -13.49 -9.10
CA LEU A 217 4.55 -13.86 -8.84
C LEU A 217 4.67 -15.17 -8.05
N GLY A 218 3.76 -15.42 -7.12
CA GLY A 218 3.64 -16.73 -6.46
C GLY A 218 3.36 -17.86 -7.44
N ALA A 219 2.41 -17.65 -8.34
CA ALA A 219 2.07 -18.60 -9.41
C ALA A 219 3.26 -18.83 -10.35
N LEU A 220 3.96 -17.77 -10.73
CA LEU A 220 5.10 -17.83 -11.64
C LEU A 220 6.26 -18.63 -11.06
N GLY A 221 6.59 -18.39 -9.79
CA GLY A 221 7.62 -19.16 -9.09
C GLY A 221 7.32 -20.66 -9.10
N ALA A 222 6.06 -21.04 -8.87
CA ALA A 222 5.63 -22.43 -8.94
C ALA A 222 5.68 -23.00 -10.36
N ALA A 223 5.22 -22.25 -11.37
CA ALA A 223 5.24 -22.68 -12.78
C ALA A 223 6.68 -22.89 -13.29
N ALA A 224 7.60 -21.98 -12.96
CA ALA A 224 9.00 -22.10 -13.33
C ALA A 224 9.66 -23.33 -12.68
N ILE A 225 9.39 -23.60 -11.41
CA ILE A 225 9.89 -24.80 -10.71
C ILE A 225 9.29 -26.08 -11.30
N ALA A 226 8.03 -26.05 -11.74
CA ALA A 226 7.38 -27.18 -12.41
C ALA A 226 7.83 -27.37 -13.86
N ASN A 227 8.65 -26.45 -14.42
CA ASN A 227 8.99 -26.36 -15.84
C ASN A 227 7.75 -26.28 -16.76
N ASP A 228 6.68 -25.64 -16.29
CA ASP A 228 5.49 -25.38 -17.09
C ASP A 228 5.68 -24.12 -17.93
N ALA A 229 6.22 -24.30 -19.14
CA ALA A 229 6.55 -23.20 -20.03
C ALA A 229 5.33 -22.38 -20.46
N ALA A 230 4.17 -23.01 -20.67
CA ALA A 230 2.98 -22.33 -21.15
C ALA A 230 2.42 -21.38 -20.07
N THR A 231 2.29 -21.88 -18.84
CA THR A 231 1.83 -21.08 -17.70
C THR A 231 2.84 -19.98 -17.36
N THR A 232 4.15 -20.29 -17.42
CA THR A 232 5.23 -19.31 -17.19
C THR A 232 5.09 -18.12 -18.15
N VAL A 233 5.04 -18.36 -19.46
CA VAL A 233 4.95 -17.30 -20.47
C VAL A 233 3.70 -16.43 -20.29
N ALA A 234 2.55 -17.04 -19.98
CA ALA A 234 1.32 -16.30 -19.74
C ALA A 234 1.44 -15.37 -18.52
N LEU A 235 2.01 -15.86 -17.43
CA LEU A 235 2.21 -15.09 -16.20
C LEU A 235 3.25 -13.97 -16.38
N GLU A 236 4.36 -14.23 -17.08
CA GLU A 236 5.34 -13.19 -17.41
C GLU A 236 4.69 -12.04 -18.17
N SER A 237 3.88 -12.34 -19.19
CA SER A 237 3.20 -11.33 -19.99
C SER A 237 2.24 -10.49 -19.13
N ALA A 238 1.46 -11.14 -18.26
CA ALA A 238 0.51 -10.45 -17.38
C ALA A 238 1.23 -9.52 -16.36
N ILE A 239 2.32 -10.01 -15.76
CA ILE A 239 3.14 -9.23 -14.80
C ILE A 239 3.79 -8.03 -15.51
N GLU A 240 4.41 -8.25 -16.67
CA GLU A 240 5.04 -7.18 -17.45
C GLU A 240 4.05 -6.10 -17.90
N GLU A 241 2.87 -6.51 -18.38
CA GLU A 241 1.83 -5.58 -18.78
C GLU A 241 1.38 -4.70 -17.61
N GLU A 242 1.17 -5.31 -16.45
CA GLU A 242 0.69 -4.60 -15.26
C GLU A 242 1.76 -3.66 -14.68
N LEU A 243 3.02 -4.11 -14.58
CA LEU A 243 4.14 -3.25 -14.15
C LEU A 243 4.38 -2.08 -15.12
N ALA A 244 4.26 -2.32 -16.43
CA ALA A 244 4.34 -1.26 -17.44
C ALA A 244 3.17 -0.28 -17.33
N ARG A 245 1.96 -0.77 -17.06
CA ARG A 245 0.76 0.06 -16.82
C ARG A 245 0.95 0.96 -15.61
N GLU A 246 1.35 0.42 -14.46
CA GLU A 246 1.56 1.20 -13.23
C GLU A 246 2.62 2.29 -13.43
N SER A 247 3.75 1.94 -14.04
CA SER A 247 4.81 2.91 -14.35
C SER A 247 4.32 4.00 -15.33
N GLY A 248 3.56 3.61 -16.36
CA GLY A 248 2.90 4.54 -17.29
C GLY A 248 1.87 5.44 -16.61
N ALA A 249 1.16 4.93 -15.60
CA ALA A 249 0.21 5.69 -14.81
C ALA A 249 0.91 6.78 -14.00
N VAL A 250 2.06 6.49 -13.36
CA VAL A 250 2.89 7.51 -12.69
C VAL A 250 3.29 8.61 -13.66
N LYS A 251 3.77 8.24 -14.86
CA LYS A 251 4.15 9.22 -15.89
C LYS A 251 2.98 10.12 -16.32
N THR A 252 1.78 9.57 -16.34
CA THR A 252 0.56 10.32 -16.65
C THR A 252 0.21 11.28 -15.51
N LEU A 253 0.22 10.79 -14.28
CA LEU A 253 -0.07 11.57 -13.07
C LEU A 253 0.92 12.73 -12.86
N MET A 254 2.18 12.57 -13.26
CA MET A 254 3.18 13.65 -13.20
C MET A 254 2.82 14.88 -14.05
N LYS A 255 1.87 14.74 -14.98
CA LYS A 255 1.36 15.83 -15.83
C LYS A 255 0.00 16.38 -15.35
N GLY A 256 -0.58 15.78 -14.30
CA GLY A 256 -1.92 16.08 -13.79
C GLY A 256 -1.90 16.82 -12.44
N ASP A 257 -2.94 16.59 -11.63
CA ASP A 257 -3.02 17.14 -10.26
C ASP A 257 -2.00 16.44 -9.34
N GLU A 258 -1.31 17.24 -8.52
CA GLU A 258 -0.23 16.71 -7.71
C GLU A 258 -0.69 15.88 -6.51
N LEU A 259 -1.93 16.03 -6.03
CA LEU A 259 -2.46 15.16 -4.99
C LEU A 259 -2.76 13.77 -5.54
N ASP A 260 -3.29 13.70 -6.75
CA ASP A 260 -3.49 12.42 -7.45
C ASP A 260 -2.15 11.74 -7.76
N LEU A 261 -1.12 12.51 -8.12
CA LEU A 261 0.25 12.00 -8.19
C LEU A 261 0.74 11.42 -6.85
N LEU A 262 0.50 12.10 -5.73
CA LEU A 262 0.91 11.60 -4.41
C LEU A 262 0.17 10.32 -4.02
N ARG A 263 -1.14 10.25 -4.28
CA ARG A 263 -1.95 9.04 -4.06
C ARG A 263 -1.50 7.88 -4.95
N GLY A 264 -1.20 8.15 -6.22
CA GLY A 264 -0.63 7.17 -7.14
C GLY A 264 0.76 6.71 -6.71
N ALA A 265 1.62 7.63 -6.27
CA ALA A 265 2.95 7.31 -5.76
C ALA A 265 2.89 6.43 -4.51
N TRP A 266 1.92 6.65 -3.62
CA TRP A 266 1.65 5.75 -2.51
C TRP A 266 1.36 4.33 -3.00
N SER A 267 0.40 4.19 -3.91
CA SER A 267 -0.05 2.88 -4.42
C SER A 267 1.09 2.14 -5.12
N VAL A 268 1.80 2.78 -6.04
CA VAL A 268 2.89 2.15 -6.80
C VAL A 268 4.08 1.79 -5.91
N THR A 269 4.38 2.59 -4.88
CA THR A 269 5.46 2.24 -3.93
C THR A 269 5.05 1.06 -3.05
N HIS A 270 3.79 0.99 -2.63
CA HIS A 270 3.24 -0.16 -1.92
C HIS A 270 3.31 -1.42 -2.78
N ASN A 271 2.89 -1.33 -4.04
CA ASN A 271 2.87 -2.46 -4.98
C ASN A 271 4.27 -3.00 -5.26
N ALA A 272 5.28 -2.13 -5.38
CA ALA A 272 6.68 -2.56 -5.48
C ALA A 272 7.12 -3.37 -4.25
N GLY A 273 6.71 -2.97 -3.04
CA GLY A 273 6.98 -3.72 -1.81
C GLY A 273 6.30 -5.09 -1.79
N ASP A 274 5.09 -5.20 -2.33
CA ASP A 274 4.37 -6.48 -2.43
C ASP A 274 5.01 -7.44 -3.44
N VAL A 275 5.57 -6.91 -4.54
CA VAL A 275 6.39 -7.67 -5.49
C VAL A 275 7.61 -8.28 -4.79
N ASP A 276 8.36 -7.47 -4.04
CA ASP A 276 9.52 -7.94 -3.28
C ASP A 276 9.13 -8.97 -2.21
N GLN A 277 8.01 -8.74 -1.52
CA GLN A 277 7.49 -9.67 -0.53
C GLN A 277 7.08 -11.01 -1.18
N ALA A 278 6.46 -11.02 -2.36
CA ALA A 278 6.17 -12.28 -3.06
C ALA A 278 7.44 -13.03 -3.46
N ILE A 279 8.43 -12.32 -4.01
CA ILE A 279 9.73 -12.91 -4.37
C ILE A 279 10.45 -13.49 -3.15
N SER A 280 10.20 -12.98 -1.94
CA SER A 280 10.76 -13.55 -0.71
C SER A 280 10.21 -14.94 -0.35
N PHE A 281 9.06 -15.34 -0.90
CA PHE A 281 8.52 -16.70 -0.72
C PHE A 281 9.15 -17.75 -1.64
N TRP A 282 9.87 -17.31 -2.68
CA TRP A 282 10.52 -18.22 -3.61
C TRP A 282 11.69 -18.94 -2.94
N PRO A 283 11.88 -20.24 -3.21
CA PRO A 283 13.06 -20.96 -2.74
C PRO A 283 14.34 -20.42 -3.40
N ASP A 284 15.48 -20.80 -2.85
CA ASP A 284 16.78 -20.58 -3.47
C ASP A 284 16.98 -21.60 -4.60
N ASP A 285 16.46 -21.27 -5.78
CA ASP A 285 16.49 -22.10 -6.99
C ASP A 285 17.01 -21.28 -8.17
N LEU A 286 18.00 -21.83 -8.90
CA LEU A 286 18.64 -21.15 -10.03
C LEU A 286 17.66 -20.80 -11.16
N ARG A 287 16.56 -21.55 -11.30
CA ARG A 287 15.51 -21.27 -12.30
C ARG A 287 14.77 -19.96 -12.04
N LEU A 288 14.86 -19.43 -10.82
CA LEU A 288 14.20 -18.19 -10.41
C LEU A 288 15.14 -16.98 -10.44
N ALA A 289 16.44 -17.18 -10.64
CA ALA A 289 17.44 -16.12 -10.54
C ALA A 289 17.18 -14.97 -11.53
N SER A 290 16.89 -15.28 -12.80
CA SER A 290 16.58 -14.27 -13.82
C SER A 290 15.30 -13.48 -13.49
N PHE A 291 14.29 -14.13 -12.91
CA PHE A 291 13.06 -13.46 -12.50
C PHE A 291 13.28 -12.52 -11.31
N ARG A 292 14.12 -12.92 -10.34
CA ARG A 292 14.50 -12.06 -9.20
C ARG A 292 15.19 -10.79 -9.68
N GLU A 293 16.15 -10.92 -10.59
CA GLU A 293 16.83 -9.78 -11.20
C GLU A 293 15.86 -8.89 -11.98
N ARG A 294 14.93 -9.50 -12.72
CA ARG A 294 14.00 -8.79 -13.60
C ARG A 294 12.98 -7.94 -12.84
N TRP A 295 12.38 -8.44 -11.77
CA TRP A 295 11.29 -7.73 -11.05
C TRP A 295 11.55 -7.44 -9.57
N GLY A 296 12.63 -7.94 -8.97
CA GLY A 296 12.97 -7.57 -7.60
C GLY A 296 13.52 -6.15 -7.53
N ASP A 297 13.31 -5.47 -6.42
CA ASP A 297 13.85 -4.14 -6.09
C ASP A 297 13.43 -3.04 -7.09
N LEU A 298 12.14 -3.00 -7.47
CA LEU A 298 11.62 -2.00 -8.42
C LEU A 298 11.76 -0.56 -7.91
N ALA A 299 11.71 -0.37 -6.58
CA ALA A 299 11.73 0.93 -5.93
C ALA A 299 13.14 1.47 -5.66
N HIS A 300 14.17 0.61 -5.52
CA HIS A 300 15.52 1.04 -5.14
C HIS A 300 16.64 0.55 -6.08
N GLY A 301 16.37 -0.41 -6.97
CA GLY A 301 17.36 -1.01 -7.87
C GLY A 301 17.63 -0.19 -9.14
N GLU A 302 17.92 -0.86 -10.25
CA GLU A 302 18.08 -0.14 -11.53
C GLU A 302 16.72 0.35 -12.08
N PRO A 303 16.65 1.58 -12.65
CA PRO A 303 15.41 2.12 -13.20
C PRO A 303 14.85 1.30 -14.36
N ARG A 304 13.88 0.44 -14.06
CA ARG A 304 13.10 -0.35 -15.04
C ARG A 304 11.76 0.30 -15.35
N PHE A 305 11.10 -0.17 -16.41
CA PHE A 305 9.79 0.34 -16.86
C PHE A 305 9.77 1.86 -17.11
N GLY A 306 10.90 2.47 -17.48
CA GLY A 306 11.00 3.93 -17.64
C GLY A 306 11.07 4.72 -16.32
N GLY A 307 11.33 4.05 -15.19
CA GLY A 307 11.63 4.66 -13.89
C GLY A 307 10.40 5.12 -13.08
N GLY A 308 9.19 4.68 -13.41
CA GLY A 308 7.97 5.08 -12.69
C GLY A 308 8.01 4.71 -11.20
N PHE A 309 8.41 3.48 -10.87
CA PHE A 309 8.54 3.00 -9.49
C PHE A 309 9.55 3.81 -8.67
N HIS A 310 10.69 4.18 -9.26
CA HIS A 310 11.69 5.03 -8.62
C HIS A 310 11.15 6.44 -8.29
N ARG A 311 10.44 7.04 -9.24
CA ARG A 311 9.84 8.37 -9.03
C ARG A 311 8.75 8.31 -7.95
N ALA A 312 7.92 7.26 -7.97
CA ALA A 312 6.93 7.01 -6.94
C ALA A 312 7.57 6.84 -5.55
N ALA A 313 8.59 6.00 -5.44
CA ALA A 313 9.30 5.75 -4.19
C ALA A 313 9.98 7.01 -3.63
N ARG A 314 10.54 7.86 -4.49
CA ARG A 314 11.11 9.16 -4.10
C ARG A 314 10.03 10.08 -3.51
N LEU A 315 8.88 10.20 -4.16
CA LEU A 315 7.76 11.00 -3.65
C LEU A 315 7.23 10.45 -2.32
N TYR A 316 7.03 9.13 -2.25
CA TYR A 316 6.54 8.45 -1.06
C TYR A 316 7.47 8.64 0.13
N SER A 317 8.76 8.29 -0.01
CA SER A 317 9.75 8.42 1.07
C SER A 317 9.91 9.86 1.57
N SER A 318 9.82 10.84 0.66
CA SER A 318 10.00 12.25 0.99
C SER A 318 8.78 12.90 1.65
N LEU A 319 7.56 12.46 1.29
CA LEU A 319 6.33 13.19 1.62
C LEU A 319 5.29 12.36 2.38
N LEU A 320 5.26 11.03 2.20
CA LEU A 320 4.13 10.18 2.58
C LEU A 320 4.51 9.01 3.50
N ALA A 321 5.79 8.75 3.75
CA ALA A 321 6.23 7.60 4.53
C ALA A 321 5.59 7.53 5.93
N ALA A 322 5.40 8.69 6.58
CA ALA A 322 4.73 8.78 7.88
C ALA A 322 3.21 8.53 7.83
N GLU A 323 2.60 8.45 6.63
CA GLU A 323 1.20 8.06 6.44
C GLU A 323 1.04 6.57 6.13
N GLY A 324 2.12 5.89 5.76
CA GLY A 324 2.12 4.46 5.39
C GLY A 324 1.98 3.49 6.57
N HIS A 325 1.85 4.00 7.80
CA HIS A 325 1.68 3.15 8.95
C HIS A 325 0.32 2.44 8.91
N ARG A 326 0.33 1.16 9.27
CA ARG A 326 -0.90 0.39 9.49
C ARG A 326 -1.74 1.17 10.51
N ASN A 327 -2.96 1.54 10.11
CA ASN A 327 -3.91 2.35 10.89
C ASN A 327 -4.46 1.61 12.13
N TYR A 328 -3.57 1.06 12.95
CA TYR A 328 -3.86 0.22 14.11
C TYR A 328 -4.83 0.87 15.10
N PRO A 329 -4.76 2.19 15.40
CA PRO A 329 -5.72 2.81 16.31
C PRO A 329 -7.16 2.67 15.85
N LEU A 330 -7.42 2.72 14.52
CA LEU A 330 -8.76 2.65 13.95
C LEU A 330 -9.32 1.23 13.87
N ARG A 331 -8.48 0.20 14.04
CA ARG A 331 -8.91 -1.21 13.97
C ARG A 331 -9.96 -1.58 15.00
N ALA A 332 -9.89 -0.99 16.19
CA ALA A 332 -10.81 -1.29 17.29
C ALA A 332 -12.20 -0.66 17.10
N VAL A 333 -12.31 0.36 16.25
CA VAL A 333 -13.55 1.14 16.09
C VAL A 333 -14.52 0.40 15.19
N LYS A 334 -15.51 -0.27 15.79
CA LYS A 334 -16.47 -1.10 15.05
C LYS A 334 -17.42 -0.27 14.19
N GLY A 335 -17.75 0.95 14.61
CA GLY A 335 -18.63 1.85 13.86
C GLY A 335 -18.13 2.14 12.44
N LEU A 336 -16.80 2.21 12.23
CA LEU A 336 -16.19 2.44 10.92
C LEU A 336 -16.36 1.29 9.92
N ARG A 337 -16.88 0.14 10.36
CA ARG A 337 -17.09 -1.04 9.51
C ARG A 337 -18.51 -1.14 8.97
N LYS A 338 -19.41 -0.25 9.39
CA LYS A 338 -20.85 -0.35 9.08
C LYS A 338 -21.17 -0.07 7.60
N SER A 339 -20.41 0.80 6.94
CA SER A 339 -20.61 1.19 5.54
C SER A 339 -19.28 1.29 4.79
N ALA A 340 -19.33 1.07 3.48
CA ALA A 340 -18.22 1.29 2.55
C ALA A 340 -17.79 2.78 2.49
N ASP A 341 -18.71 3.72 2.75
CA ASP A 341 -18.43 5.16 2.76
C ASP A 341 -17.46 5.58 3.88
N LEU A 342 -17.32 4.74 4.90
CA LEU A 342 -16.45 4.96 6.05
C LEU A 342 -15.03 4.39 5.84
N LEU A 343 -14.76 3.72 4.70
CA LEU A 343 -13.44 3.21 4.37
C LEU A 343 -12.41 4.34 4.28
N LEU A 344 -11.26 4.13 4.91
CA LEU A 344 -10.21 5.13 5.04
C LEU A 344 -9.47 5.35 3.69
N PRO A 345 -9.50 6.57 3.12
CA PRO A 345 -8.76 6.89 1.91
C PRO A 345 -7.25 7.04 2.19
N LEU A 346 -6.47 7.30 1.15
CA LEU A 346 -5.03 7.53 1.27
C LEU A 346 -4.74 8.84 2.02
N GLY A 347 -3.94 8.73 3.09
CA GLY A 347 -3.43 9.88 3.83
C GLY A 347 -2.42 10.70 3.01
N PRO A 348 -2.14 11.96 3.42
CA PRO A 348 -2.65 12.64 4.61
C PRO A 348 -3.97 13.41 4.39
N PHE A 349 -4.61 13.31 3.22
CA PHE A 349 -5.72 14.17 2.81
C PHE A 349 -7.08 13.72 3.36
N LEU A 350 -7.20 13.63 4.69
CA LEU A 350 -8.34 13.00 5.37
C LEU A 350 -9.44 13.96 5.82
N ASP A 351 -9.40 15.25 5.45
CA ASP A 351 -10.44 16.23 5.81
C ASP A 351 -11.85 15.77 5.39
N ALA A 352 -12.03 15.41 4.13
CA ALA A 352 -13.34 14.99 3.59
C ALA A 352 -13.85 13.69 4.23
N TRP A 353 -12.94 12.75 4.50
CA TRP A 353 -13.28 11.52 5.22
C TRP A 353 -13.69 11.83 6.67
N GLY A 354 -12.97 12.73 7.33
CA GLY A 354 -13.34 13.22 8.66
C GLY A 354 -14.75 13.79 8.69
N GLU A 355 -15.08 14.68 7.76
CA GLU A 355 -16.42 15.26 7.61
C GLU A 355 -17.49 14.19 7.39
N THR A 356 -17.18 13.19 6.55
CA THR A 356 -18.05 12.03 6.31
C THR A 356 -18.31 11.30 7.62
N VAL A 357 -17.29 10.94 8.40
CA VAL A 357 -17.46 10.32 9.73
C VAL A 357 -18.29 11.20 10.67
N GLY A 358 -18.05 12.52 10.67
CA GLY A 358 -18.78 13.47 11.51
C GLY A 358 -20.29 13.49 11.21
N THR A 359 -20.68 13.23 9.96
CA THR A 359 -22.06 13.41 9.48
C THR A 359 -22.77 12.11 9.11
N HIS A 360 -22.06 10.98 8.99
CA HIS A 360 -22.60 9.72 8.48
C HIS A 360 -23.78 9.20 9.31
N PRO A 361 -24.91 8.81 8.69
CA PRO A 361 -26.14 8.47 9.40
C PRO A 361 -26.03 7.19 10.24
N GLU A 362 -25.18 6.24 9.85
CA GLU A 362 -25.02 4.97 10.59
C GLU A 362 -24.15 5.07 11.85
N LEU A 363 -23.50 6.22 12.06
CA LEU A 363 -22.71 6.47 13.26
C LEU A 363 -23.58 7.20 14.28
N ASN A 364 -23.59 6.72 15.52
CA ASN A 364 -24.19 7.43 16.65
C ASN A 364 -23.11 8.28 17.38
N ALA A 365 -23.47 8.88 18.52
CA ALA A 365 -22.54 9.72 19.27
C ALA A 365 -21.39 8.91 19.91
N ASP A 366 -21.65 7.67 20.32
CA ASP A 366 -20.65 6.77 20.91
C ASP A 366 -19.63 6.32 19.85
N ASP A 367 -20.11 5.92 18.66
CA ASP A 367 -19.24 5.57 17.52
C ASP A 367 -18.28 6.73 17.19
N ARG A 368 -18.80 7.97 17.11
CA ARG A 368 -17.99 9.15 16.82
C ARG A 368 -16.99 9.46 17.94
N ALA A 369 -17.38 9.28 19.20
CA ALA A 369 -16.47 9.44 20.34
C ALA A 369 -15.33 8.40 20.29
N GLU A 370 -15.62 7.15 19.92
CA GLU A 370 -14.60 6.13 19.70
C GLU A 370 -13.64 6.51 18.57
N VAL A 371 -14.15 7.00 17.43
CA VAL A 371 -13.30 7.46 16.32
C VAL A 371 -12.39 8.60 16.76
N VAL A 372 -12.93 9.63 17.44
CA VAL A 372 -12.13 10.76 17.94
C VAL A 372 -11.06 10.28 18.91
N ALA A 373 -11.39 9.40 19.85
CA ALA A 373 -10.41 8.84 20.79
C ALA A 373 -9.30 8.05 20.07
N ALA A 374 -9.66 7.24 19.06
CA ALA A 374 -8.70 6.47 18.27
C ALA A 374 -7.76 7.36 17.44
N LEU A 375 -8.30 8.40 16.80
CA LEU A 375 -7.50 9.38 16.04
C LEU A 375 -6.52 10.13 16.95
N LEU A 376 -6.97 10.59 18.12
CA LEU A 376 -6.12 11.27 19.11
C LEU A 376 -4.99 10.36 19.62
N ALA A 377 -5.30 9.08 19.87
CA ALA A 377 -4.28 8.10 20.23
C ALA A 377 -3.27 7.90 19.09
N GLY A 378 -3.74 7.88 17.85
CA GLY A 378 -2.90 7.77 16.66
C GLY A 378 -1.96 8.97 16.48
N CYS A 379 -2.47 10.19 16.62
CA CYS A 379 -1.70 11.44 16.52
C CYS A 379 -0.45 11.46 17.43
N ARG A 380 -0.51 10.79 18.58
CA ARG A 380 0.59 10.70 19.55
C ARG A 380 1.57 9.56 19.26
N LYS A 381 1.08 8.46 18.68
CA LYS A 381 1.86 7.23 18.51
C LYS A 381 2.73 7.23 17.25
N VAL A 382 2.37 8.03 16.26
CA VAL A 382 2.99 7.99 14.93
C VAL A 382 3.65 9.34 14.62
N PRO A 383 4.98 9.47 14.84
CA PRO A 383 5.69 10.70 14.55
C PRO A 383 5.59 11.09 13.07
N GLY A 384 5.34 12.38 12.81
CA GLY A 384 5.29 12.93 11.44
C GLY A 384 4.02 12.66 10.65
N GLN A 385 3.09 11.85 11.17
CA GLN A 385 1.79 11.65 10.55
C GLN A 385 0.94 12.92 10.69
N GLU A 386 0.37 13.40 9.60
CA GLU A 386 -0.52 14.56 9.53
C GLU A 386 -1.98 14.14 9.26
N GLY A 387 -2.21 12.97 8.64
CA GLY A 387 -3.53 12.52 8.22
C GLY A 387 -4.57 12.50 9.34
N TYR A 388 -4.23 12.03 10.53
CA TYR A 388 -5.20 11.98 11.64
C TYR A 388 -5.59 13.37 12.17
N TYR A 389 -4.69 14.36 12.10
CA TYR A 389 -5.03 15.74 12.41
C TYR A 389 -6.03 16.29 11.39
N ARG A 390 -5.87 15.94 10.11
CA ARG A 390 -6.80 16.31 9.04
C ARG A 390 -8.16 15.66 9.20
N ALA A 391 -8.19 14.37 9.55
CA ALA A 391 -9.42 13.67 9.86
C ALA A 391 -10.17 14.29 11.04
N LEU A 392 -9.46 14.63 12.14
CA LEU A 392 -10.05 15.32 13.29
C LEU A 392 -10.60 16.70 12.92
N ALA A 393 -9.88 17.47 12.10
CA ALA A 393 -10.34 18.78 11.64
C ALA A 393 -11.64 18.67 10.84
N GLY A 394 -11.72 17.74 9.88
CA GLY A 394 -12.93 17.47 9.11
C GLY A 394 -14.09 16.97 9.96
N LEU A 395 -13.82 16.01 10.85
CA LEU A 395 -14.85 15.41 11.73
C LEU A 395 -15.47 16.44 12.64
N LEU A 396 -14.65 17.24 13.32
CA LEU A 396 -15.14 18.24 14.26
C LEU A 396 -15.76 19.45 13.53
N GLY A 397 -15.28 19.78 12.33
CA GLY A 397 -15.88 20.81 11.47
C GLY A 397 -17.26 20.43 10.94
N GLY A 398 -17.51 19.14 10.68
CA GLY A 398 -18.82 18.62 10.26
C GLY A 398 -19.88 18.53 11.37
N LEU A 399 -19.51 18.81 12.63
CA LEU A 399 -20.42 18.71 13.78
C LEU A 399 -20.95 20.08 14.19
N SER A 400 -22.27 20.19 14.36
CA SER A 400 -22.91 21.33 15.02
C SER A 400 -22.59 21.36 16.53
N GLY A 401 -22.66 22.55 17.16
CA GLY A 401 -22.30 22.74 18.58
C GLY A 401 -22.93 21.74 19.56
N ARG A 402 -24.22 21.41 19.43
CA ARG A 402 -24.88 20.41 20.30
C ARG A 402 -24.28 19.01 20.16
N ARG A 403 -24.02 18.57 18.92
CA ARG A 403 -23.44 17.24 18.64
C ARG A 403 -21.98 17.16 19.11
N LEU A 404 -21.24 18.26 19.00
CA LEU A 404 -19.88 18.35 19.51
C LEU A 404 -19.85 18.16 21.04
N THR A 405 -20.68 18.89 21.78
CA THR A 405 -20.82 18.72 23.24
C THR A 405 -21.21 17.29 23.60
N GLU A 406 -22.13 16.70 22.83
CA GLU A 406 -22.56 15.32 23.04
C GLU A 406 -21.39 14.31 22.94
N ILE A 407 -20.53 14.46 21.95
CA ILE A 407 -19.33 13.61 21.78
C ILE A 407 -18.32 13.88 22.89
N GLU A 408 -18.06 15.14 23.25
CA GLU A 408 -17.10 15.48 24.31
C GLU A 408 -17.46 14.85 25.67
N THR A 409 -18.75 14.74 25.99
CA THR A 409 -19.22 14.09 27.22
C THR A 409 -18.95 12.58 27.25
N ARG A 410 -18.92 11.93 26.08
CA ARG A 410 -18.65 10.48 25.91
C ARG A 410 -17.18 10.13 25.79
N LEU A 411 -16.32 11.11 25.49
CA LEU A 411 -14.88 10.88 25.41
C LEU A 411 -14.29 10.47 26.77
N PRO A 412 -13.37 9.49 26.78
CA PRO A 412 -12.54 9.24 27.95
C PRO A 412 -11.81 10.52 28.40
N GLY A 413 -11.60 10.68 29.71
CA GLY A 413 -11.00 11.90 30.27
C GLY A 413 -9.66 12.29 29.63
N ALA A 414 -8.81 11.31 29.32
CA ALA A 414 -7.53 11.52 28.64
C ALA A 414 -7.70 12.07 27.21
N ALA A 415 -8.71 11.61 26.47
CA ALA A 415 -9.03 12.09 25.12
C ALA A 415 -9.63 13.50 25.17
N ARG A 416 -10.50 13.78 26.14
CA ARG A 416 -11.04 15.14 26.38
C ARG A 416 -9.93 16.14 26.71
N GLY A 417 -8.95 15.73 27.52
CA GLY A 417 -7.75 16.52 27.78
C GLY A 417 -6.91 16.76 26.52
N ALA A 418 -6.76 15.73 25.69
CA ALA A 418 -6.03 15.81 24.41
C ALA A 418 -6.59 16.89 23.47
N LEU A 419 -7.91 17.03 23.37
CA LEU A 419 -8.55 18.04 22.52
C LEU A 419 -8.22 19.49 22.92
N LYS A 420 -7.74 19.69 24.15
CA LYS A 420 -7.31 21.00 24.66
C LYS A 420 -5.83 21.27 24.41
N ASP A 421 -5.09 20.29 23.92
CA ASP A 421 -3.67 20.44 23.62
C ASP A 421 -3.43 21.51 22.54
N GLY A 422 -2.48 22.41 22.81
CA GLY A 422 -2.20 23.55 21.93
C GLY A 422 -1.59 23.17 20.60
N GLU A 423 -0.75 22.13 20.57
CA GLU A 423 -0.12 21.64 19.34
C GLU A 423 -1.16 20.95 18.44
N LEU A 424 -1.99 20.08 19.01
CA LEU A 424 -3.10 19.45 18.31
C LEU A 424 -3.99 20.51 17.63
N ARG A 425 -4.43 21.51 18.41
CA ARG A 425 -5.27 22.61 17.90
C ARG A 425 -4.59 23.39 16.79
N ARG A 426 -3.30 23.69 16.94
CA ARG A 426 -2.51 24.37 15.90
C ARG A 426 -2.47 23.58 14.60
N LYS A 427 -2.25 22.26 14.65
CA LYS A 427 -2.24 21.41 13.45
C LYS A 427 -3.61 21.31 12.79
N MET A 428 -4.68 21.18 13.58
CA MET A 428 -6.05 21.14 13.07
C MET A 428 -6.51 22.48 12.49
N ALA A 429 -6.01 23.60 13.00
CA ALA A 429 -6.38 24.94 12.56
C ALA A 429 -5.87 25.30 11.16
N VAL A 430 -4.94 24.53 10.58
CA VAL A 430 -4.47 24.75 9.21
C VAL A 430 -5.65 24.53 8.24
N PRO A 431 -6.02 25.52 7.41
CA PRO A 431 -7.09 25.34 6.43
C PRO A 431 -6.75 24.23 5.42
N ARG A 432 -7.75 23.44 5.01
CA ARG A 432 -7.57 22.34 4.04
C ARG A 432 -6.86 22.79 2.76
N SER A 433 -7.28 23.92 2.20
CA SER A 433 -6.68 24.50 0.98
C SER A 433 -5.20 24.82 1.16
N SER A 434 -4.81 25.39 2.31
CA SER A 434 -3.41 25.69 2.63
C SER A 434 -2.59 24.41 2.83
N PHE A 435 -3.15 23.42 3.53
CA PHE A 435 -2.51 22.12 3.75
C PHE A 435 -2.23 21.41 2.42
N GLU A 436 -3.26 21.24 1.59
CA GLU A 436 -3.11 20.58 0.28
C GLU A 436 -2.17 21.35 -0.65
N SER A 437 -2.25 22.69 -0.68
CA SER A 437 -1.35 23.53 -1.50
C SER A 437 0.12 23.34 -1.12
N SER A 438 0.41 23.13 0.17
CA SER A 438 1.77 22.86 0.63
C SER A 438 2.32 21.54 0.09
N TYR A 439 1.48 20.50 0.01
CA TYR A 439 1.85 19.21 -0.57
C TYR A 439 2.02 19.29 -2.08
N ARG A 440 1.12 20.00 -2.79
CA ARG A 440 1.27 20.25 -4.24
C ARG A 440 2.61 20.93 -4.54
N LYS A 441 2.96 21.98 -3.78
CA LYS A 441 4.24 22.70 -3.95
C LYS A 441 5.46 21.78 -3.73
N ARG A 442 5.44 20.96 -2.68
CA ARG A 442 6.53 20.01 -2.37
C ARG A 442 6.66 18.91 -3.43
N ALA A 443 5.53 18.37 -3.91
CA ALA A 443 5.52 17.37 -4.99
C ALA A 443 6.13 17.94 -6.28
N LYS A 444 5.72 19.14 -6.71
CA LYS A 444 6.31 19.85 -7.86
C LYS A 444 7.82 19.97 -7.73
N ALA A 445 8.29 20.44 -6.58
CA ALA A 445 9.72 20.64 -6.34
C ALA A 445 10.52 19.33 -6.51
N LEU A 446 9.98 18.20 -6.03
CA LEU A 446 10.62 16.89 -6.18
C LEU A 446 10.61 16.40 -7.63
N CYS A 447 9.53 16.67 -8.37
CA CYS A 447 9.43 16.31 -9.79
C CYS A 447 10.32 17.16 -10.70
N SER A 448 10.62 18.41 -10.33
CA SER A 448 11.54 19.28 -11.10
C SER A 448 13.02 19.05 -10.78
N ALA A 449 13.33 18.39 -9.66
CA ALA A 449 14.68 18.17 -9.17
C ALA A 449 15.25 16.79 -9.56
N GLY A 450 14.75 16.15 -10.61
CA GLY A 450 15.24 14.90 -11.18
C GLY A 450 14.87 14.82 -12.64
#